data_AF-A0A8J8JG49-F1
#
_entry.id   AF-A0A8J8JG49-F1
#
_cell.length_a   1.000
_cell.length_b   1.000
_cell.length_c   1.000
_cell.angle_alpha   90.00
_cell.angle_beta   90.00
_cell.angle_gamma   90.00
#
_symmetry.space_group_name_H-M   'P 1'
#
loop_
_entity.id
_entity.type
_entity.pdbx_description
1 polymer ?
#
loop_
_entity_poly.entity_id
_entity_poly.type
_entity_poly.pdbx_seq_one_letter_code
_entity_poly.pdbx_strand_id
1 'polypeptide(L)'
;MAGTISKIIHFRDEEEFLEDMMEIVERFTYLASRYGHNVIEGILLWDYIGIQDEEGVKIFRVGEFPYFEGTLKLDLETLRIMERYFDEMESKWDELRVEDIAYFVEMLNEALGREIVFYEAYDLGLDRNTAYIILNLLNLQYLESVVEGTDREIFEEAVGMLMEYV
;
A
#
# COMPACT_ATOMS: atom_id res chain seq x y z
N MET A 1 -17.03 6.34 10.13
CA MET A 1 -15.98 5.49 10.74
C MET A 1 -16.55 4.51 11.77
N ALA A 2 -17.81 4.08 11.67
CA ALA A 2 -18.29 2.94 12.45
C ALA A 2 -18.02 1.68 11.62
N GLY A 3 -17.35 0.68 12.18
CA GLY A 3 -17.13 -0.63 11.54
C GLY A 3 -15.91 -0.75 10.61
N THR A 4 -15.05 0.27 10.52
CA THR A 4 -13.71 0.09 9.94
C THR A 4 -12.77 -0.50 10.98
N ILE A 5 -12.04 -1.55 10.61
CA ILE A 5 -10.93 -2.09 11.41
C ILE A 5 -9.63 -1.96 10.62
N SER A 6 -8.54 -1.82 11.35
CA SER A 6 -7.19 -1.85 10.78
C SER A 6 -6.39 -3.00 11.38
N LYS A 7 -5.57 -3.65 10.56
CA LYS A 7 -4.73 -4.76 11.02
C LYS A 7 -3.37 -4.75 10.35
N ILE A 8 -2.35 -5.16 11.10
CA ILE A 8 -1.02 -5.45 10.58
C ILE A 8 -0.98 -6.94 10.24
N ILE A 9 -0.73 -7.24 8.97
CA ILE A 9 -0.51 -8.60 8.45
C ILE A 9 0.99 -8.81 8.31
N HIS A 10 1.45 -9.98 8.72
CA HIS A 10 2.83 -10.41 8.49
C HIS A 10 2.82 -11.46 7.37
N PHE A 11 3.66 -11.26 6.37
CA PHE A 11 3.84 -12.21 5.28
C PHE A 11 5.28 -12.74 5.24
N ARG A 12 5.47 -13.91 4.64
CA ARG A 12 6.79 -14.54 4.51
C ARG A 12 7.34 -14.41 3.11
N ASP A 13 6.46 -14.57 2.14
CA ASP A 13 6.73 -14.40 0.72
C ASP A 13 5.92 -13.19 0.25
N GLU A 14 6.63 -12.18 -0.25
CA GLU A 14 6.01 -10.92 -0.68
C GLU A 14 5.32 -11.06 -2.04
N GLU A 15 5.86 -11.90 -2.92
CA GLU A 15 5.31 -12.11 -4.26
C GLU A 15 3.96 -12.84 -4.13
N GLU A 16 3.92 -13.93 -3.35
CA GLU A 16 2.69 -14.66 -3.02
C GLU A 16 1.66 -13.73 -2.35
N PHE A 17 2.08 -12.94 -1.36
CA PHE A 17 1.19 -12.00 -0.68
C PHE A 17 0.58 -10.98 -1.64
N LEU A 18 1.36 -10.43 -2.56
CA LEU A 18 0.89 -9.44 -3.51
C LEU A 18 -0.06 -10.04 -4.55
N GLU A 19 0.22 -11.24 -5.04
CA GLU A 19 -0.67 -11.98 -5.94
C GLU A 19 -2.03 -12.23 -5.28
N ASP A 20 -2.03 -12.75 -4.05
CA ASP A 20 -3.25 -13.02 -3.30
C ASP A 20 -4.03 -11.74 -3.01
N MET A 21 -3.35 -10.69 -2.53
CA MET A 21 -4.01 -9.42 -2.23
C MET A 21 -4.58 -8.76 -3.48
N MET A 22 -3.91 -8.85 -4.62
CA MET A 22 -4.43 -8.37 -5.90
C MET A 22 -5.70 -9.14 -6.28
N GLU A 23 -5.70 -10.47 -6.16
CA GLU A 23 -6.88 -11.28 -6.46
C GLU A 23 -8.06 -10.97 -5.51
N ILE A 24 -7.78 -10.79 -4.22
CA ILE A 24 -8.78 -10.39 -3.21
C ILE A 24 -9.37 -9.02 -3.55
N VAL A 25 -8.51 -8.03 -3.87
CA VAL A 25 -8.94 -6.67 -4.22
C VAL A 25 -9.76 -6.68 -5.52
N GLU A 26 -9.37 -7.46 -6.52
CA GLU A 26 -10.11 -7.60 -7.77
C GLU A 26 -11.52 -8.17 -7.53
N ARG A 27 -11.63 -9.25 -6.75
CA ARG A 27 -12.92 -9.86 -6.40
C ARG A 27 -13.81 -8.87 -5.65
N PHE A 28 -13.29 -8.18 -4.62
CA PHE A 28 -14.08 -7.19 -3.89
C PHE A 28 -14.42 -5.96 -4.73
N THR A 29 -13.55 -5.54 -5.65
CA THR A 29 -13.83 -4.44 -6.58
C THR A 29 -14.93 -4.82 -7.55
N TYR A 30 -14.91 -6.06 -8.07
CA TYR A 30 -16.00 -6.59 -8.88
C TYR A 30 -17.32 -6.58 -8.11
N LEU A 31 -17.35 -7.09 -6.88
CA LEU A 31 -18.55 -7.07 -6.04
C LEU A 31 -19.00 -5.63 -5.73
N ALA A 32 -18.07 -4.74 -5.41
CA ALA A 32 -18.35 -3.33 -5.18
C ALA A 32 -18.96 -2.64 -6.41
N SER A 33 -18.51 -2.99 -7.62
CA SER A 33 -19.07 -2.45 -8.87
C SER A 33 -20.54 -2.82 -9.10
N ARG A 34 -20.98 -3.97 -8.54
CA ARG A 34 -22.35 -4.47 -8.66
C ARG A 34 -23.25 -4.05 -7.50
N TYR A 35 -22.70 -4.09 -6.29
CA TYR A 35 -23.47 -3.95 -5.05
C TYR A 35 -23.22 -2.63 -4.31
N GLY A 36 -22.22 -1.84 -4.74
CA GLY A 36 -21.95 -0.48 -4.26
C GLY A 36 -21.07 -0.37 -3.01
N HIS A 37 -20.55 -1.48 -2.47
CA HIS A 37 -19.82 -1.51 -1.21
C HIS A 37 -18.50 -2.27 -1.35
N ASN A 38 -17.38 -1.62 -1.01
CA ASN A 38 -16.06 -2.23 -1.04
C ASN A 38 -15.60 -2.60 0.39
N VAL A 39 -15.08 -3.80 0.56
CA VAL A 39 -14.60 -4.29 1.86
C VAL A 39 -13.21 -3.75 2.19
N ILE A 40 -12.34 -3.64 1.18
CA ILE A 40 -10.97 -3.15 1.35
C ILE A 40 -10.96 -1.64 1.11
N GLU A 41 -10.65 -0.88 2.15
CA GLU A 41 -10.54 0.59 2.07
C GLU A 41 -9.10 1.05 1.78
N GLY A 42 -8.11 0.21 2.07
CA GLY A 42 -6.71 0.51 1.78
C GLY A 42 -5.75 -0.59 2.20
N ILE A 43 -4.62 -0.66 1.52
CA ILE A 43 -3.48 -1.51 1.82
C ILE A 43 -2.23 -0.63 1.72
N LEU A 44 -1.36 -0.71 2.73
CA LEU A 44 -0.06 -0.02 2.75
C LEU A 44 1.01 -1.05 3.11
N LEU A 45 1.97 -1.28 2.23
CA LEU A 45 3.13 -2.12 2.55
C LEU A 45 4.17 -1.34 3.35
N TRP A 46 5.04 -2.08 4.04
CA TRP A 46 6.15 -1.55 4.82
C TRP A 46 7.13 -0.67 4.01
N ASP A 47 7.18 -0.82 2.69
CA ASP A 47 8.10 -0.15 1.76
C ASP A 47 7.44 0.97 0.93
N TYR A 48 6.21 1.36 1.25
CA TYR A 48 5.50 2.40 0.52
C TYR A 48 5.96 3.81 0.95
N ILE A 49 6.35 4.61 -0.03
CA ILE A 49 6.76 6.01 0.12
C ILE A 49 5.78 6.89 -0.65
N GLY A 50 5.23 7.90 0.04
CA GLY A 50 4.40 8.95 -0.54
C GLY A 50 5.25 10.12 -1.04
N ILE A 51 4.89 10.70 -2.17
CA ILE A 51 5.55 11.88 -2.74
C ILE A 51 4.48 12.87 -3.17
N GLN A 52 4.56 14.10 -2.67
CA GLN A 52 3.69 15.19 -3.07
C GLN A 52 4.26 15.98 -4.23
N ASP A 53 3.47 16.11 -5.30
CA ASP A 53 3.71 17.00 -6.41
C ASP A 53 2.55 17.99 -6.61
N GLU A 54 2.52 18.70 -7.75
CA GLU A 54 1.46 19.67 -8.07
C GLU A 54 0.06 19.06 -8.22
N GLU A 55 -0.05 17.73 -8.40
CA GLU A 55 -1.33 17.03 -8.60
C GLU A 55 -1.85 16.36 -7.32
N GLY A 56 -0.99 16.20 -6.31
CA GLY A 56 -1.34 15.57 -5.05
C GLY A 56 -0.25 14.63 -4.55
N VAL A 57 -0.64 13.67 -3.71
CA VAL A 57 0.26 12.64 -3.19
C VAL A 57 0.18 11.40 -4.07
N LYS A 58 1.33 10.92 -4.53
CA LYS A 58 1.50 9.67 -5.26
C LYS A 58 2.29 8.70 -4.37
N ILE A 59 1.94 7.42 -4.41
CA ILE A 59 2.55 6.39 -3.56
C ILE A 59 3.34 5.44 -4.45
N PHE A 60 4.54 5.11 -4.01
CA PHE A 60 5.48 4.25 -4.73
C PHE A 60 6.11 3.25 -3.78
N ARG A 61 6.56 2.11 -4.32
CA ARG A 61 7.42 1.20 -3.58
C ARG A 61 8.88 1.63 -3.72
N VAL A 62 9.69 1.33 -2.72
CA VAL A 62 11.14 1.39 -2.85
C VAL A 62 11.57 0.47 -4.03
N GLY A 63 12.45 0.97 -4.90
CA GLY A 63 12.86 0.29 -6.14
C GLY A 63 11.96 0.58 -7.36
N GLU A 64 10.78 1.17 -7.18
CA GLU A 64 9.92 1.54 -8.30
C GLU A 64 10.16 2.97 -8.84
N PHE A 65 10.93 3.78 -8.12
CA PHE A 65 11.12 5.20 -8.45
C PHE A 65 11.55 5.46 -9.92
N PRO A 66 12.50 4.71 -10.51
CA PRO A 66 12.90 4.93 -11.92
C PRO A 66 11.74 4.76 -12.93
N TYR A 67 10.76 3.92 -12.61
CA TYR A 67 9.60 3.69 -13.47
C TYR A 67 8.60 4.84 -13.40
N PHE A 68 8.62 5.62 -12.32
CA PHE A 68 7.62 6.63 -12.01
C PHE A 68 8.13 8.08 -12.10
N GLU A 69 9.41 8.30 -12.39
CA GLU A 69 10.00 9.63 -12.56
C GLU A 69 9.17 10.51 -13.54
N GLY A 70 8.69 9.91 -14.65
CA GLY A 70 7.87 10.60 -15.65
C GLY A 70 6.43 10.90 -15.22
N THR A 71 6.00 10.42 -14.06
CA THR A 71 4.66 10.68 -13.51
C THR A 71 4.65 11.84 -12.53
N LEU A 72 5.79 12.22 -11.97
CA LEU A 72 5.91 13.30 -10.99
C LEU A 72 6.02 14.66 -11.67
N LYS A 73 5.13 15.59 -11.32
CA LYS A 73 5.21 16.99 -11.76
C LYS A 73 6.14 17.80 -10.87
N LEU A 74 7.44 17.48 -10.98
CA LEU A 74 8.51 18.13 -10.23
C LEU A 74 9.58 18.67 -11.18
N ASP A 75 10.36 19.63 -10.72
CA ASP A 75 11.51 20.15 -11.46
C ASP A 75 12.64 19.10 -11.54
N LEU A 76 13.46 19.19 -12.58
CA LEU A 76 14.54 18.23 -12.86
C LEU A 76 15.58 18.16 -11.73
N GLU A 77 15.83 19.26 -11.03
CA GLU A 77 16.78 19.29 -9.92
C GLU A 77 16.28 18.43 -8.76
N THR A 78 15.01 18.59 -8.40
CA THR A 78 14.33 17.77 -7.39
C THR A 78 14.32 16.30 -7.75
N LEU A 79 13.96 15.97 -8.99
CA LEU A 79 13.95 14.58 -9.47
C LEU A 79 15.33 13.92 -9.35
N ARG A 80 16.40 14.63 -9.72
CA ARG A 80 17.79 14.13 -9.59
C ARG A 80 18.24 13.92 -8.16
N ILE A 81 17.81 14.79 -7.24
CA ILE A 81 18.12 14.59 -5.82
C ILE A 81 17.42 13.32 -5.36
N MET A 82 16.13 13.19 -5.63
CA MET A 82 15.33 12.03 -5.26
C MET A 82 15.89 10.72 -5.83
N GLU A 83 16.18 10.68 -7.14
CA GLU A 83 16.77 9.52 -7.83
C GLU A 83 17.98 8.96 -7.07
N ARG A 84 18.92 9.84 -6.69
CA ARG A 84 20.11 9.43 -5.93
C ARG A 84 19.79 8.75 -4.60
N TYR A 85 18.80 9.24 -3.86
CA TYR A 85 18.41 8.66 -2.57
C TYR A 85 17.62 7.36 -2.76
N PHE A 86 16.75 7.29 -3.77
CA PHE A 86 16.03 6.06 -4.10
C PHE A 86 16.96 4.96 -4.59
N ASP A 87 17.94 5.27 -5.43
CA ASP A 87 18.98 4.34 -5.86
C ASP A 87 19.80 3.81 -4.67
N GLU A 88 20.10 4.67 -3.70
CA GLU A 88 20.82 4.25 -2.49
C GLU A 88 19.96 3.30 -1.63
N MET A 89 18.67 3.61 -1.47
CA MET A 89 17.72 2.71 -0.80
C MET A 89 17.63 1.36 -1.51
N GLU A 90 17.43 1.36 -2.83
CA GLU A 90 17.36 0.14 -3.64
C GLU A 90 18.63 -0.71 -3.53
N SER A 91 19.81 -0.08 -3.51
CA SER A 91 21.09 -0.79 -3.36
C SER A 91 21.23 -1.57 -2.04
N LYS A 92 20.41 -1.23 -1.03
CA LYS A 92 20.39 -1.84 0.30
C LYS A 92 19.13 -2.67 0.53
N TRP A 93 18.34 -2.95 -0.51
CA TRP A 93 17.02 -3.56 -0.41
C TRP A 93 16.94 -4.77 0.50
N ASP A 94 17.88 -5.71 0.41
CA ASP A 94 17.88 -6.95 1.21
C ASP A 94 18.07 -6.71 2.71
N GLU A 95 18.68 -5.59 3.10
CA GLU A 95 19.03 -5.26 4.48
C GLU A 95 18.12 -4.17 5.07
N LEU A 96 17.34 -3.47 4.23
CA LEU A 96 16.48 -2.37 4.63
C LEU A 96 15.48 -2.77 5.72
N ARG A 97 15.40 -1.93 6.75
CA ARG A 97 14.32 -1.94 7.74
C ARG A 97 13.49 -0.67 7.59
N VAL A 98 12.35 -0.66 8.28
CA VAL A 98 11.46 0.51 8.30
C VAL A 98 12.16 1.75 8.87
N GLU A 99 13.04 1.57 9.86
CA GLU A 99 13.84 2.67 10.42
C GLU A 99 14.80 3.27 9.40
N ASP A 100 15.40 2.42 8.56
CA ASP A 100 16.34 2.86 7.53
C ASP A 100 15.61 3.68 6.47
N ILE A 101 14.43 3.24 6.04
CA ILE A 101 13.60 3.99 5.08
C ILE A 101 13.18 5.34 5.68
N ALA A 102 12.71 5.36 6.93
CA ALA A 102 12.35 6.59 7.63
C ALA A 102 13.52 7.59 7.67
N TYR A 103 14.72 7.09 7.99
CA TYR A 103 15.95 7.89 8.00
C TYR A 103 16.31 8.42 6.61
N PHE A 104 16.18 7.62 5.55
CA PHE A 104 16.39 8.06 4.18
C PHE A 104 15.41 9.15 3.75
N VAL A 105 14.13 9.01 4.11
CA VAL A 105 13.10 10.02 3.82
C VAL A 105 13.39 11.33 4.55
N GLU A 106 13.83 11.29 5.80
CA GLU A 106 14.27 12.48 6.55
C GLU A 106 15.42 13.18 5.83
N MET A 107 16.50 12.46 5.52
CA MET A 107 17.66 13.02 4.79
C MET A 107 17.28 13.57 3.42
N LEU A 108 16.34 12.92 2.72
CA LEU A 108 15.88 13.37 1.41
C LEU A 108 15.13 14.70 1.52
N ASN A 109 14.20 14.83 2.46
CA ASN A 109 13.49 16.10 2.68
C ASN A 109 14.44 17.21 3.12
N GLU A 110 15.44 16.91 3.95
CA GLU A 110 16.50 17.85 4.32
C GLU A 110 17.28 18.32 3.08
N ALA A 111 17.68 17.41 2.20
CA ALA A 111 18.41 17.73 0.97
C ALA A 111 17.57 18.54 -0.02
N LEU A 112 16.26 18.32 -0.06
CA LEU A 112 15.32 19.07 -0.87
C LEU A 112 14.99 20.44 -0.27
N GLY A 113 15.22 20.64 1.04
CA GLY A 113 14.83 21.85 1.77
C GLY A 113 13.31 22.02 1.90
N ARG A 114 12.54 20.95 1.69
CA ARG A 114 11.07 20.92 1.78
C ARG A 114 10.58 19.51 2.12
N GLU A 115 9.52 19.43 2.90
CA GLU A 115 8.85 18.17 3.25
C GLU A 115 7.83 17.81 2.17
N ILE A 116 8.25 17.01 1.19
CA ILE A 116 7.38 16.51 0.11
C ILE A 116 7.38 14.98 -0.01
N VAL A 117 8.26 14.30 0.72
CA VAL A 117 8.36 12.85 0.77
C VAL A 117 7.87 12.36 2.12
N PHE A 118 6.97 11.37 2.14
CA PHE A 118 6.28 10.88 3.33
C PHE A 118 6.49 9.38 3.47
N TYR A 119 6.65 8.92 4.70
CA TYR A 119 6.79 7.50 5.01
C TYR A 119 6.07 7.18 6.32
N GLU A 120 4.93 6.50 6.23
CA GLU A 120 4.03 6.28 7.37
C GLU A 120 4.22 4.90 8.02
N ALA A 121 4.84 3.94 7.32
CA ALA A 121 4.95 2.57 7.79
C ALA A 121 5.67 2.48 9.16
N TYR A 122 6.69 3.30 9.39
CA TYR A 122 7.37 3.39 10.69
C TYR A 122 6.43 3.84 11.81
N ASP A 123 5.69 4.92 11.60
CA ASP A 123 4.76 5.48 12.61
C ASP A 123 3.56 4.56 12.87
N LEU A 124 3.18 3.75 11.88
CA LEU A 124 2.15 2.72 11.99
C LEU A 124 2.64 1.45 12.69
N GLY A 125 3.93 1.36 13.04
CA GLY A 125 4.53 0.20 13.69
C GLY A 125 4.64 -1.02 12.79
N LEU A 126 4.78 -0.81 11.48
CA LEU A 126 5.09 -1.87 10.54
C LEU A 126 6.54 -2.33 10.71
N ASP A 127 6.77 -3.59 10.41
CA ASP A 127 8.11 -4.19 10.26
C ASP A 127 8.34 -4.58 8.80
N ARG A 128 9.57 -4.99 8.47
CA ARG A 128 9.84 -5.62 7.16
C ARG A 128 8.90 -6.81 6.95
N ASN A 129 8.39 -6.96 5.73
CA ASN A 129 7.44 -7.99 5.34
C ASN A 129 6.09 -7.90 6.09
N THR A 130 5.63 -6.68 6.34
CA THR A 130 4.30 -6.43 6.88
C THR A 130 3.49 -5.50 5.98
N ALA A 131 2.18 -5.63 6.09
CA ALA A 131 1.20 -4.78 5.43
C ALA A 131 0.21 -4.26 6.46
N TYR A 132 -0.16 -2.98 6.36
CA TYR A 132 -1.30 -2.41 7.04
C TYR A 132 -2.53 -2.49 6.14
N ILE A 133 -3.57 -3.18 6.58
CA ILE A 133 -4.84 -3.29 5.84
C ILE A 133 -5.96 -2.59 6.60
N ILE A 134 -6.81 -1.89 5.84
CA ILE A 134 -8.02 -1.22 6.34
C ILE A 134 -9.24 -1.94 5.74
N LEU A 135 -10.07 -2.49 6.61
CA LEU A 135 -11.25 -3.28 6.24
C LEU A 135 -12.52 -2.64 6.78
N ASN A 136 -13.56 -2.57 5.95
CA ASN A 136 -14.89 -2.11 6.33
C ASN A 136 -15.81 -3.31 6.62
N LEU A 137 -15.99 -3.61 7.91
CA LEU A 137 -16.81 -4.74 8.36
C LEU A 137 -18.30 -4.53 8.09
N LEU A 138 -18.78 -3.28 8.01
CA LEU A 138 -20.18 -3.04 7.63
C LEU A 138 -20.43 -3.40 6.17
N ASN A 139 -19.49 -3.05 5.29
CA ASN A 139 -19.56 -3.43 3.88
C ASN A 139 -19.45 -4.95 3.72
N LEU A 140 -18.59 -5.61 4.51
CA LEU A 140 -18.50 -7.07 4.53
C LEU A 140 -19.83 -7.72 4.94
N GLN A 141 -20.42 -7.29 6.05
CA GLN A 141 -21.72 -7.78 6.53
C GLN A 141 -22.86 -7.48 5.55
N TYR A 142 -22.81 -6.31 4.89
CA TYR A 142 -23.78 -5.95 3.88
C TYR A 142 -23.71 -6.93 2.69
N LEU A 143 -22.52 -7.14 2.12
CA LEU A 143 -22.32 -8.07 1.01
C LEU A 143 -22.76 -9.48 1.37
N GLU A 144 -22.42 -9.95 2.58
CA GLU A 144 -22.87 -11.26 3.08
C GLU A 144 -24.40 -11.42 3.02
N SER A 145 -25.16 -10.33 3.22
CA SER A 145 -26.63 -10.36 3.24
C SER A 145 -27.31 -10.23 1.89
N VAL A 146 -26.64 -9.69 0.86
CA VAL A 146 -27.26 -9.36 -0.44
C VAL A 146 -26.71 -10.15 -1.62
N VAL A 147 -25.54 -10.77 -1.49
CA VAL A 147 -24.88 -11.50 -2.57
C VAL A 147 -25.45 -12.92 -2.68
N GLU A 148 -25.81 -13.33 -3.90
CA GLU A 148 -26.45 -14.63 -4.21
C GLU A 148 -25.84 -15.27 -5.48
N GLY A 149 -26.06 -16.57 -5.66
CA GLY A 149 -25.64 -17.30 -6.88
C GLY A 149 -24.13 -17.33 -7.07
N THR A 150 -23.64 -17.13 -8.30
CA THR A 150 -22.20 -17.14 -8.62
C THR A 150 -21.43 -16.03 -7.90
N ASP A 151 -22.05 -14.88 -7.67
CA ASP A 151 -21.38 -13.79 -6.95
C ASP A 151 -21.14 -14.19 -5.47
N ARG A 152 -21.92 -15.13 -4.91
CA ARG A 152 -21.73 -15.67 -3.55
C ARG A 152 -20.47 -16.52 -3.46
N GLU A 153 -20.20 -17.33 -4.47
CA GLU A 153 -18.96 -18.12 -4.54
C GLU A 153 -17.73 -17.19 -4.56
N ILE A 154 -17.77 -16.13 -5.39
CA ILE A 154 -16.71 -15.11 -5.45
C ILE A 154 -16.50 -14.43 -4.08
N PHE A 155 -17.59 -14.09 -3.39
CA PHE A 155 -17.52 -13.50 -2.06
C PHE A 155 -16.88 -14.45 -1.04
N GLU A 156 -17.31 -15.71 -0.99
CA GLU A 156 -16.79 -16.71 -0.05
C GLU A 156 -15.32 -17.03 -0.31
N GLU A 157 -14.89 -17.12 -1.57
CA GLU A 157 -13.49 -17.27 -1.95
C GLU A 157 -12.65 -16.06 -1.50
N ALA A 158 -13.08 -14.83 -1.81
CA ALA A 158 -12.35 -13.63 -1.43
C ALA A 158 -12.20 -13.49 0.10
N VAL A 159 -13.26 -13.82 0.85
CA VAL A 159 -13.23 -13.86 2.32
C VAL A 159 -12.32 -14.98 2.80
N GLY A 160 -12.39 -16.16 2.19
CA GLY A 160 -11.55 -17.30 2.52
C GLY A 160 -10.06 -16.95 2.43
N MET A 161 -9.64 -16.38 1.30
CA MET A 161 -8.26 -15.92 1.09
C MET A 161 -7.86 -14.83 2.09
N LEU A 162 -8.72 -13.83 2.32
CA LEU A 162 -8.43 -12.78 3.30
C LEU A 162 -8.22 -13.34 4.73
N MET A 163 -8.97 -14.38 5.10
CA MET A 163 -8.86 -15.04 6.41
C MET A 163 -7.57 -15.85 6.58
N GLU A 164 -6.82 -16.15 5.51
CA GLU A 164 -5.50 -16.79 5.63
C GLU A 164 -4.46 -15.84 6.22
N TYR A 165 -4.68 -14.53 6.06
CA TYR A 165 -3.78 -13.46 6.51
C TYR A 165 -4.22 -12.77 7.81
N VAL A 166 -5.51 -12.85 8.16
CA VAL A 166 -6.13 -12.22 9.33
C VAL A 166 -6.26 -13.24 10.46
#